data_AF-A0A353VZY3-F1
#
_entry.id   AF-A0A353VZY3-F1
#
_cell.length_a   1.000
_cell.length_b   1.000
_cell.length_c   1.000
_cell.angle_alpha   90.00
_cell.angle_beta   90.00
_cell.angle_gamma   90.00
#
_symmetry.space_group_name_H-M   'P 1'
#
loop_
_entity.id
_entity.type
_entity.pdbx_description
1 polymer ?
#
loop_
_entity_poly.entity_id
_entity_poly.type
_entity_poly.pdbx_seq_one_letter_code
_entity_poly.pdbx_strand_id
1 'polypeptide(L)' 'TGRTESGKLVHFVGDNDLIGQIVNVRIEKARTWYIEGTIV' A
#
# COMPACT_ATOMS: atom_id res chain seq x y z
N THR A 1 4.15 4.22 3.11
CA THR A 1 2.81 4.52 2.56
C THR A 1 2.93 4.70 1.07
N GLY A 2 2.01 4.14 0.30
CA GLY A 2 1.98 4.28 -1.16
C GLY A 2 0.60 4.71 -1.64
N ARG A 3 0.48 4.94 -2.94
CA ARG A 3 -0.81 5.17 -3.60
C ARG A 3 -1.03 4.05 -4.62
N THR A 4 -2.25 3.54 -4.68
CA THR A 4 -2.65 2.67 -5.79
C THR A 4 -2.73 3.46 -7.08
N GLU A 5 -2.79 2.76 -8.21
CA GLU A 5 -3.00 3.36 -9.54
C GLU A 5 -4.27 4.23 -9.60
N SER A 6 -5.30 3.85 -8.83
CA SER A 6 -6.53 4.62 -8.64
C SER A 6 -6.43 5.80 -7.67
N GLY A 7 -5.24 6.06 -7.12
CA GLY A 7 -4.98 7.18 -6.20
C GLY A 7 -5.38 6.95 -4.74
N LYS A 8 -5.81 5.73 -4.36
CA LYS A 8 -6.14 5.42 -2.96
C LYS A 8 -4.89 5.32 -2.11
N LEU A 9 -4.96 5.86 -0.89
CA LEU A 9 -3.87 5.84 0.05
C LEU A 9 -3.75 4.46 0.72
N VAL A 10 -2.57 3.85 0.62
CA VAL A 10 -2.26 2.53 1.17
C VAL A 10 -1.22 2.63 2.27
N HIS A 11 -1.62 2.23 3.47
CA HIS A 11 -0.70 1.92 4.54
C HIS A 11 -0.30 0.46 4.42
N PHE A 12 0.98 0.22 4.24
CA PHE A 12 1.52 -1.13 4.27
C PHE A 12 2.81 -1.16 5.05
N VAL A 13 3.06 -2.30 5.69
CA VAL A 13 4.31 -2.57 6.40
C VAL A 13 5.25 -3.20 5.40
N GLY A 14 6.41 -2.57 5.18
CA GLY A 14 7.44 -3.02 4.25
C GLY A 14 8.70 -2.17 4.36
N ASP A 15 9.78 -2.64 3.76
CA ASP A 15 11.10 -2.00 3.87
C ASP A 15 11.21 -0.70 3.06
N ASN A 16 12.12 0.17 3.51
CA ASN A 16 12.41 1.44 2.84
C ASN A 16 13.06 1.27 1.45
N ASP A 17 13.60 0.09 1.15
CA ASP A 17 14.18 -0.22 -0.18
C ASP A 17 13.13 -0.31 -1.31
N LEU A 18 11.86 -0.36 -0.94
CA LEU A 18 10.73 -0.46 -1.87
C LEU A 18 10.25 0.93 -2.33
N ILE A 19 10.86 2.00 -1.82
CA ILE A 19 10.56 3.38 -2.21
C ILE A 19 11.01 3.60 -3.66
N GLY A 20 10.07 3.91 -4.55
CA GLY A 20 10.32 4.14 -5.97
C GLY A 20 10.11 2.91 -6.87
N GLN A 21 9.73 1.77 -6.29
CA GLN A 21 9.38 0.56 -7.05
C GLN A 21 7.87 0.33 -7.08
N ILE A 22 7.39 -0.29 -8.15
CA ILE A 22 6.00 -0.77 -8.24
C ILE A 22 5.97 -2.13 -7.54
N VAL A 23 5.29 -2.17 -6.39
CA VAL A 23 5.17 -3.37 -5.57
C VAL A 23 3.73 -3.84 -5.50
N ASN A 24 3.54 -5.16 -5.49
CA ASN A 24 2.23 -5.74 -5.27
C ASN A 24 1.91 -5.75 -3.77
N VAL A 25 0.78 -5.15 -3.41
CA VAL A 25 0.31 -5.09 -2.02
C VAL A 25 -1.02 -5.81 -1.93
N ARG A 26 -1.13 -6.77 -1.01
CA ARG A 26 -2.39 -7.40 -0.65
C ARG A 26 -3.13 -6.50 0.33
N ILE A 27 -4.31 -6.03 -0.05
CA ILE A 27 -5.17 -5.24 0.83
C ILE A 27 -5.84 -6.18 1.84
N GLU A 28 -5.62 -5.94 3.13
CA GLU A 28 -6.23 -6.73 4.21
C GLU A 28 -7.41 -6.01 4.87
N LYS A 29 -7.34 -4.67 4.98
CA LYS A 29 -8.41 -3.87 5.56
C LYS A 29 -8.70 -2.65 4.71
N ALA A 30 -9.97 -2.44 4.38
CA ALA A 30 -10.44 -1.21 3.77
C ALA A 30 -11.11 -0.35 4.83
N ARG A 31 -10.53 0.84 5.10
CA ARG A 31 -11.19 1.89 5.88
C ARG A 31 -11.73 2.96 4.94
N THR A 32 -12.60 3.80 5.48
CA THR A 32 -13.27 4.87 4.72
C THR A 32 -12.28 5.89 4.13
N TRP A 33 -11.15 6.15 4.80
CA TRP A 33 -10.15 7.15 4.34
C TRP A 33 -8.86 6.55 3.78
N TYR A 34 -8.52 5.30 4.13
CA TYR A 34 -7.31 4.63 3.67
C TYR A 34 -7.49 3.11 3.69
N ILE A 35 -6.66 2.43 2.91
CA ILE A 35 -6.59 0.96 2.91
C ILE A 35 -5.29 0.53 3.58
N GLU A 36 -5.36 -0.56 4.34
CA GLU A 36 -4.21 -1.19 4.98
C GLU A 36 -3.95 -2.53 4.30
N GLY A 37 -2.69 -2.83 4.06
CA GLY A 37 -2.29 -4.06 3.39
C GLY A 37 -0.85 -4.45 3.71
N THR A 38 -0.43 -5.57 3.15
CA THR A 38 0.91 -6.12 3.34
C THR A 38 1.51 -6.43 1.97
N ILE A 39 2.80 -6.17 1.81
CA ILE A 39 3.53 -6.46 0.57
C ILE A 39 3.63 -7.98 0.39
N VAL A 40 3.53 -8.44 -0.85
CA VAL A 40 3.71 -9.85 -1.24
C VAL A 40 4.96 -10.01 -2.09
#